data_AF-A0A1V6V8V6-F1
#
_entry.id   AF-A0A1V6V8V6-F1
#
_cell.length_a   1.000
_cell.length_b   1.000
_cell.length_c   1.000
_cell.angle_alpha   90.00
_cell.angle_beta   90.00
_cell.angle_gamma   90.00
#
_symmetry.space_group_name_H-M   'P 1'
#
loop_
_entity.id
_entity.type
_entity.pdbx_description
1 polymer ?
#
loop_
_entity_poly.entity_id
_entity_poly.type
_entity_poly.pdbx_seq_one_letter_code
_entity_poly.pdbx_strand_id
1 'polypeptide(L)'
;MNSFSPDFQEWVDRRQSTLSASTVSSASTSILFPSPATSPGSSSRKQSWQLYDDVVRLELTPSVQISFVKNGQLFKLKYTFIDICKDSTGALRCLELGGGLGQQTPFVHAFSNTKLPVPHLEHPKSGDDYPLRVSFMDQQTVQTANTIFMTQLSYKFDHWDDCVRFQELLLGSKLVFIGGMAEAKSKGRGEECISQNLRVLRGHNGKRVMLFFANSQRRELKRYVSIPLNCIAAIKPPKKAGRPAIIDLNPNFEILSQMRNFTIQFLDDDDCVAFCQMLSYDLTIG
;
A
#
# COMPACT_ATOMS: atom_id res chain seq x y z
N MET A 1 -21.58 -9.09 13.56
CA MET A 1 -20.60 -8.79 14.61
C MET A 1 -19.23 -8.83 13.96
N ASN A 2 -18.63 -7.65 13.83
CA ASN A 2 -17.51 -7.42 12.93
C ASN A 2 -16.18 -7.66 13.66
N SER A 3 -15.45 -8.70 13.27
CA SER A 3 -14.05 -8.89 13.67
C SER A 3 -13.16 -8.44 12.50
N PHE A 4 -12.97 -7.13 12.40
CA PHE A 4 -12.00 -6.53 11.48
C PHE A 4 -10.59 -6.71 12.05
N SER A 5 -9.64 -7.26 11.28
CA SER A 5 -8.23 -7.29 11.69
C SER A 5 -7.72 -5.84 11.81
N PRO A 6 -7.36 -5.34 13.00
CA PRO A 6 -6.80 -4.00 13.21
C PRO A 6 -5.31 -3.91 12.80
N ASP A 7 -4.68 -5.06 12.59
CA ASP A 7 -3.24 -5.26 12.86
C ASP A 7 -2.27 -4.59 11.88
N PHE A 8 -2.66 -4.40 10.62
CA PHE A 8 -1.76 -3.81 9.63
C PHE A 8 -1.39 -2.35 9.97
N GLN A 9 -2.37 -1.57 10.44
CA GLN A 9 -2.20 -0.15 10.74
C GLN A 9 -1.37 0.04 12.04
N GLU A 10 -1.69 -0.74 13.08
CA GLU A 10 -0.97 -0.74 14.36
C GLU A 10 0.52 -1.09 14.21
N TRP A 11 0.85 -1.88 13.21
CA TRP A 11 2.23 -2.31 12.95
C TRP A 11 3.06 -1.30 12.14
N VAL A 12 2.42 -0.51 11.27
CA VAL A 12 3.04 0.58 10.50
C VAL A 12 3.20 1.85 11.36
N ASP A 13 2.26 2.14 12.26
CA ASP A 13 2.11 3.47 12.89
C ASP A 13 2.90 3.70 14.19
N ARG A 14 3.78 2.79 14.63
CA ARG A 14 4.62 3.05 15.82
C ARG A 14 5.83 3.94 15.51
N ARG A 15 5.60 5.18 15.08
CA ARG A 15 6.54 6.29 15.28
C ARG A 15 6.60 6.57 16.78
N GLN A 16 7.56 5.98 17.50
CA GLN A 16 7.92 6.47 18.83
C GLN A 16 8.50 7.87 18.66
N SER A 17 7.73 8.90 18.99
CA SER A 17 8.24 10.24 19.21
C SER A 17 9.11 10.21 20.46
N THR A 18 10.43 10.17 20.28
CA THR A 18 11.36 10.63 21.31
C THR A 18 11.31 12.15 21.34
N LEU A 19 10.31 12.69 22.03
CA LEU A 19 10.30 14.10 22.44
C LEU A 19 11.39 14.30 23.49
N SER A 20 12.60 14.64 23.03
CA SER A 20 13.62 15.22 23.89
C SER A 20 13.27 16.70 24.09
N ALA A 21 12.66 17.01 25.24
CA ALA A 21 12.50 18.38 25.71
C ALA A 21 13.86 18.89 26.20
N SER A 22 14.47 19.82 25.47
CA SER A 22 15.54 20.67 25.98
C SER A 22 15.10 22.13 25.87
N THR A 23 14.60 22.64 27.00
CA THR A 23 14.42 24.06 27.25
C THR A 23 15.80 24.69 27.48
N VAL A 24 16.27 25.52 26.54
CA VAL A 24 17.28 26.52 26.88
C VAL A 24 16.92 27.84 26.20
N SER A 25 16.44 28.75 27.04
CA SER A 25 16.19 30.15 26.75
C SER A 25 17.48 30.85 26.34
N SER A 26 17.41 31.75 25.36
CA SER A 26 18.30 32.92 25.27
C SER A 26 17.62 34.01 24.47
N ALA A 27 17.22 35.06 25.19
CA ALA A 27 16.81 36.35 24.64
C ALA A 27 18.06 37.15 24.26
N SER A 28 18.02 37.89 23.14
CA SER A 28 18.61 39.24 23.00
C SER A 28 18.31 39.89 21.64
N THR A 29 17.61 41.03 21.72
CA THR A 29 17.76 42.32 21.00
C THR A 29 17.81 42.39 19.46
N SER A 30 16.65 42.77 18.90
CA SER A 30 16.38 43.87 17.95
C SER A 30 17.51 44.44 17.07
N ILE A 31 17.28 44.46 15.74
CA ILE A 31 17.40 45.67 14.89
C ILE A 31 16.27 45.66 13.84
N LEU A 32 15.48 46.73 13.83
CA LEU A 32 14.41 47.06 12.88
C LEU A 32 15.00 47.61 11.57
N PHE A 33 14.48 47.16 10.42
CA PHE A 33 14.52 47.94 9.18
C PHE A 33 13.21 47.77 8.37
N PRO A 34 12.73 48.83 7.68
CA PRO A 34 11.34 49.01 7.30
C PRO A 34 10.95 48.30 6.00
N SER A 35 9.69 47.86 5.94
CA SER A 35 9.03 47.29 4.77
C SER A 35 8.80 48.34 3.66
N PRO A 36 8.87 47.97 2.37
CA PRO A 36 8.12 48.65 1.33
C PRO A 36 6.75 48.00 1.19
N ALA A 37 5.70 48.78 1.42
CA ALA A 37 4.33 48.43 1.07
C ALA A 37 4.08 48.82 -0.39
N THR A 38 3.70 47.85 -1.23
CA THR A 38 3.02 48.11 -2.50
C THR A 38 2.06 46.96 -2.87
N SER A 39 0.80 47.35 -3.07
CA SER A 39 -0.31 46.70 -3.81
C SER A 39 -1.00 45.44 -3.25
N PRO A 40 -2.34 45.46 -3.03
CA PRO A 40 -3.16 44.28 -2.81
C PRO A 40 -3.52 43.67 -4.16
N GLY A 41 -2.81 42.60 -4.56
CA GLY A 41 -3.01 41.94 -5.85
C GLY A 41 -2.94 40.44 -5.71
N SER A 42 -4.05 39.78 -6.03
CA SER A 42 -4.22 38.33 -6.12
C SER A 42 -4.10 37.59 -4.79
N SER A 43 -5.23 37.15 -4.24
CA SER A 43 -5.28 36.01 -3.35
C SER A 43 -4.48 34.88 -4.00
N SER A 44 -3.26 34.65 -3.54
CA SER A 44 -2.53 33.40 -3.78
C SER A 44 -3.47 32.30 -3.31
N ARG A 45 -4.12 31.65 -4.27
CA ARG A 45 -4.94 30.48 -4.00
C ARG A 45 -3.96 29.48 -3.40
N LYS A 46 -3.98 29.35 -2.07
CA LYS A 46 -3.15 28.39 -1.34
C LYS A 46 -3.23 27.08 -2.13
N GLN A 47 -2.09 26.58 -2.59
CA GLN A 47 -2.07 25.30 -3.30
C GLN A 47 -2.71 24.26 -2.37
N SER A 48 -3.54 23.36 -2.91
CA SER A 48 -4.28 22.34 -2.15
C SER A 48 -3.39 21.57 -1.16
N TRP A 49 -2.12 21.41 -1.53
CA TRP A 49 -1.06 20.77 -0.76
C TRP A 49 -0.68 21.42 0.56
N GLN A 50 -0.91 22.72 0.73
CA GLN A 50 -0.54 23.46 1.96
C GLN A 50 -1.38 23.07 3.18
N LEU A 51 -2.38 22.20 3.00
CA LEU A 51 -3.22 21.67 4.07
C LEU A 51 -2.72 20.34 4.63
N TYR A 52 -1.70 19.73 4.02
CA TYR A 52 -1.17 18.42 4.42
C TYR A 52 0.21 18.54 5.03
N ASP A 53 0.47 17.70 6.03
CA ASP A 53 1.73 17.69 6.78
C ASP A 53 2.85 16.98 6.00
N ASP A 54 2.51 15.98 5.19
CA ASP A 54 3.47 15.20 4.40
C ASP A 54 2.93 14.98 2.98
N VAL A 55 3.64 15.53 1.99
CA VAL A 55 3.30 15.44 0.56
C VAL A 55 4.52 14.93 -0.19
N VAL A 56 4.38 13.76 -0.81
CA VAL A 56 5.43 13.19 -1.65
C VAL A 56 4.95 13.14 -3.10
N ARG A 57 5.70 13.78 -4.00
CA ARG A 57 5.45 13.70 -5.44
C ARG A 57 6.08 12.45 -6.03
N LEU A 58 5.26 11.64 -6.68
CA LEU A 58 5.69 10.58 -7.59
C LEU A 58 5.63 11.11 -9.02
N GLU A 59 6.79 11.47 -9.56
CA GLU A 59 6.97 11.71 -11.00
C GLU A 59 6.94 10.37 -11.75
N LEU A 60 6.12 10.33 -12.81
CA LEU A 60 5.85 9.13 -13.59
C LEU A 60 6.55 9.22 -14.94
N THR A 61 7.02 8.07 -15.44
CA THR A 61 7.76 8.00 -16.70
C THR A 61 6.97 7.15 -17.69
N PRO A 62 6.31 7.68 -18.74
CA PRO A 62 5.95 9.09 -18.98
C PRO A 62 4.64 9.51 -18.30
N SER A 63 3.74 8.57 -17.98
CA SER A 63 2.43 8.87 -17.40
C SER A 63 1.79 7.65 -16.73
N VAL A 64 0.81 7.89 -15.87
CA VAL A 64 -0.14 6.88 -15.38
C VAL A 64 -1.47 7.07 -16.08
N GLN A 65 -2.11 5.98 -16.46
CA GLN A 65 -3.50 6.01 -16.91
C GLN A 65 -4.42 5.61 -15.76
N ILE A 66 -5.33 6.50 -15.36
CA ILE A 66 -6.43 6.13 -14.48
C ILE A 66 -7.66 5.74 -15.29
N SER A 67 -8.42 4.78 -14.78
CA SER A 67 -9.70 4.38 -15.33
C SER A 67 -10.76 4.21 -14.24
N PHE A 68 -11.98 4.67 -14.52
CA PHE A 68 -13.12 4.55 -13.62
C PHE A 68 -14.45 4.54 -14.40
N VAL A 69 -15.51 4.04 -13.77
CA VAL A 69 -16.86 4.05 -14.34
C VAL A 69 -17.70 5.11 -13.64
N LYS A 70 -18.40 5.94 -14.41
CA LYS A 70 -19.38 6.90 -13.93
C LYS A 70 -20.60 6.87 -14.83
N ASN A 71 -21.79 6.70 -14.26
CA ASN A 71 -23.06 6.62 -15.00
C ASN A 71 -23.03 5.58 -16.14
N GLY A 72 -22.41 4.42 -15.91
CA GLY A 72 -22.27 3.35 -16.91
C GLY A 72 -21.25 3.61 -18.02
N GLN A 73 -20.58 4.76 -18.02
CA GLN A 73 -19.53 5.10 -18.98
C GLN A 73 -18.14 4.91 -18.38
N LEU A 74 -17.23 4.30 -19.15
CA LEU A 74 -15.83 4.12 -18.78
C LEU A 74 -15.03 5.36 -19.19
N PHE A 75 -14.37 5.97 -18.22
CA PHE A 75 -13.45 7.09 -18.43
C PHE A 75 -12.02 6.60 -18.30
N LYS A 76 -11.12 7.13 -19.14
CA LYS A 76 -9.67 6.88 -19.11
C LYS A 76 -8.95 8.22 -19.22
N LEU A 77 -8.13 8.55 -18.23
CA LEU A 77 -7.42 9.82 -18.16
C LEU A 77 -5.93 9.55 -17.91
N LYS A 78 -5.06 10.42 -18.42
CA LYS A 78 -3.61 10.32 -18.26
C LYS A 78 -3.06 11.48 -17.44
N TYR A 79 -2.12 11.17 -16.56
CA TYR A 79 -1.47 12.11 -15.65
C TYR A 79 0.02 11.84 -15.59
N THR A 80 0.84 12.87 -15.40
CA THR A 80 2.32 12.74 -15.39
C THR A 80 2.89 12.66 -13.99
N PHE A 81 2.11 13.03 -12.96
CA PHE A 81 2.50 12.84 -11.57
C PHE A 81 1.31 12.52 -10.69
N ILE A 82 1.62 11.89 -9.54
CA ILE A 82 0.71 11.72 -8.42
C ILE A 82 1.38 12.32 -7.20
N ASP A 83 0.68 13.20 -6.52
CA ASP A 83 1.09 13.71 -5.22
C ASP A 83 0.35 12.93 -4.14
N ILE A 84 1.11 12.23 -3.29
CA ILE A 84 0.63 11.35 -2.23
C ILE A 84 0.58 12.17 -0.94
N CYS A 85 -0.63 12.43 -0.42
CA CYS A 85 -0.83 13.23 0.77
C CYS A 85 -1.16 12.41 2.00
N LYS A 86 -0.40 12.66 3.07
CA LYS A 86 -0.58 12.04 4.37
C LYS A 86 -0.76 13.12 5.44
N ASP A 87 -1.46 12.77 6.51
CA ASP A 87 -1.49 13.60 7.71
C ASP A 87 -0.25 13.36 8.59
N SER A 88 -0.11 14.12 9.66
CA SER A 88 0.98 14.00 10.64
C SER A 88 1.12 12.62 11.29
N THR A 89 0.06 11.80 11.29
CA THR A 89 0.13 10.42 11.79
C THR A 89 0.73 9.46 10.76
N GLY A 90 0.87 9.90 9.50
CA GLY A 90 1.27 9.07 8.36
C GLY A 90 0.11 8.41 7.63
N ALA A 91 -1.14 8.70 8.04
CA ALA A 91 -2.32 8.15 7.39
C ALA A 91 -2.59 8.86 6.06
N LEU A 92 -2.90 8.08 5.03
CA LEU A 92 -3.19 8.59 3.69
C LEU A 92 -4.51 9.36 3.66
N ARG A 93 -4.47 10.60 3.16
CA ARG A 93 -5.62 11.50 3.06
C ARG A 93 -6.18 11.54 1.65
N CYS A 94 -5.32 11.74 0.67
CA CYS A 94 -5.70 11.75 -0.73
C CYS A 94 -4.51 11.49 -1.66
N LEU A 95 -4.84 11.24 -2.92
CA LEU A 95 -3.94 11.34 -4.05
C LEU A 95 -4.47 12.44 -4.94
N GLU A 96 -3.67 13.45 -5.27
CA GLU A 96 -4.05 14.37 -6.35
C GLU A 96 -3.17 14.14 -7.56
N LEU A 97 -3.84 13.94 -8.69
CA LEU A 97 -3.24 13.64 -9.98
C LEU A 97 -3.17 14.91 -10.81
N GLY A 98 -2.00 15.14 -11.40
CA GLY A 98 -1.70 16.33 -12.16
C GLY A 98 -0.92 16.09 -13.45
N GLY A 99 -0.73 17.17 -14.21
CA GLY A 99 -0.05 17.11 -15.51
C GLY A 99 -0.90 16.53 -16.63
N GLY A 100 -2.22 16.39 -16.43
CA GLY A 100 -3.14 16.01 -17.50
C GLY A 100 -3.25 17.12 -18.55
N LEU A 101 -3.34 16.73 -19.83
CA LEU A 101 -3.55 17.67 -20.93
C LEU A 101 -4.85 18.47 -20.73
N GLY A 102 -4.75 19.80 -20.74
CA GLY A 102 -5.89 20.70 -20.56
C GLY A 102 -6.45 20.74 -19.13
N GLN A 103 -5.75 20.16 -18.15
CA GLN A 103 -6.20 20.12 -16.78
C GLN A 103 -6.09 21.50 -16.10
N GLN A 104 -7.24 22.08 -15.74
CA GLN A 104 -7.29 23.32 -14.95
C GLN A 104 -7.43 23.09 -13.44
N THR A 105 -7.94 21.92 -13.04
CA THR A 105 -8.11 21.54 -11.62
C THR A 105 -7.57 20.13 -11.37
N PRO A 106 -6.95 19.87 -10.22
CA PRO A 106 -6.44 18.55 -9.88
C PRO A 106 -7.57 17.51 -9.84
N PHE A 107 -7.25 16.29 -10.23
CA PHE A 107 -8.13 15.15 -9.98
C PHE A 107 -7.76 14.56 -8.63
N VAL A 108 -8.67 14.61 -7.68
CA VAL A 108 -8.42 14.24 -6.29
C VAL A 108 -9.13 12.91 -6.00
N HIS A 109 -8.37 11.93 -5.54
CA HIS A 109 -8.87 10.68 -4.98
C HIS A 109 -8.71 10.75 -3.47
N ALA A 110 -9.82 10.89 -2.75
CA ALA A 110 -9.83 11.11 -1.30
C ALA A 110 -10.19 9.85 -0.52
N PHE A 111 -9.53 9.66 0.62
CA PHE A 111 -9.79 8.59 1.59
C PHE A 111 -10.44 9.21 2.82
N SER A 112 -11.75 9.03 2.96
CA SER A 112 -12.54 9.63 4.03
C SER A 112 -12.41 8.84 5.34
N ASN A 113 -11.37 9.10 6.14
CA ASN A 113 -11.16 8.52 7.49
C ASN A 113 -11.37 6.98 7.60
N THR A 114 -11.32 6.26 6.49
CA THR A 114 -11.37 4.81 6.44
C THR A 114 -9.95 4.30 6.59
N LYS A 115 -9.79 3.17 7.30
CA LYS A 115 -8.52 2.44 7.36
C LYS A 115 -7.94 2.34 5.95
N LEU A 116 -6.66 2.71 5.78
CA LEU A 116 -6.01 2.82 4.47
C LEU A 116 -6.34 1.59 3.62
N PRO A 117 -7.06 1.74 2.49
CA PRO A 117 -7.49 0.58 1.73
C PRO A 117 -6.24 -0.07 1.16
N VAL A 118 -6.06 -1.36 1.44
CA VAL A 118 -4.87 -2.09 0.98
C VAL A 118 -4.91 -2.11 -0.55
N PRO A 119 -3.91 -1.53 -1.24
CA PRO A 119 -3.88 -1.49 -2.68
C PRO A 119 -3.75 -2.91 -3.23
N HIS A 120 -4.68 -3.25 -4.12
CA HIS A 120 -4.65 -4.47 -4.90
C HIS A 120 -3.68 -4.31 -6.05
N LEU A 121 -2.57 -5.04 -5.93
CA LEU A 121 -1.54 -5.09 -6.94
C LEU A 121 -1.78 -6.30 -7.84
N GLU A 122 -2.07 -6.00 -9.08
CA GLU A 122 -2.05 -6.97 -10.15
C GLU A 122 -0.68 -6.92 -10.80
N HIS A 123 0.12 -7.92 -10.44
CA HIS A 123 1.35 -8.26 -11.11
C HIS A 123 1.14 -9.58 -11.85
N PRO A 124 1.27 -9.61 -13.17
CA PRO A 124 1.26 -10.84 -13.92
C PRO A 124 2.59 -11.56 -13.85
N LYS A 125 2.54 -12.87 -13.67
CA LYS A 125 3.73 -13.71 -13.84
C LYS A 125 3.64 -14.66 -15.02
N SER A 126 2.55 -14.61 -15.78
CA SER A 126 2.37 -15.42 -16.99
C SER A 126 2.13 -14.52 -18.21
N GLY A 127 3.20 -13.98 -18.79
CA GLY A 127 3.19 -13.24 -20.07
C GLY A 127 3.29 -11.71 -19.96
N ASP A 128 3.84 -11.09 -21.00
CA ASP A 128 4.07 -9.64 -21.13
C ASP A 128 2.79 -8.80 -21.25
N ASP A 129 1.62 -9.42 -21.38
CA ASP A 129 0.37 -8.77 -21.80
C ASP A 129 -0.52 -8.22 -20.68
N TYR A 130 -0.09 -8.32 -19.43
CA TYR A 130 -0.96 -7.99 -18.31
C TYR A 130 -0.62 -6.61 -17.72
N PRO A 131 -1.65 -5.83 -17.34
CA PRO A 131 -1.45 -4.45 -16.93
C PRO A 131 -0.81 -4.37 -15.54
N LEU A 132 0.25 -3.58 -15.40
CA LEU A 132 0.76 -3.14 -14.10
C LEU A 132 -0.29 -2.25 -13.45
N ARG A 133 -1.14 -2.83 -12.61
CA ARG A 133 -2.33 -2.17 -12.10
C ARG A 133 -2.36 -2.15 -10.59
N VAL A 134 -2.66 -0.95 -10.06
CA VAL A 134 -3.06 -0.76 -8.67
C VAL A 134 -4.52 -0.37 -8.63
N SER A 135 -5.32 -1.08 -7.84
CA SER A 135 -6.74 -0.79 -7.64
C SER A 135 -7.14 -0.95 -6.18
N PHE A 136 -8.36 -0.55 -5.85
CA PHE A 136 -8.91 -0.67 -4.50
C PHE A 136 -10.22 -1.46 -4.57
N MET A 137 -10.46 -2.32 -3.58
CA MET A 137 -11.65 -3.18 -3.57
C MET A 137 -12.93 -2.36 -3.44
N ASP A 138 -12.92 -1.39 -2.54
CA ASP A 138 -14.08 -0.55 -2.25
C ASP A 138 -14.09 0.69 -3.14
N GLN A 139 -15.28 1.19 -3.42
CA GLN A 139 -15.44 2.49 -4.06
C GLN A 139 -14.83 3.58 -3.20
N GLN A 140 -14.15 4.51 -3.85
CA GLN A 140 -13.49 5.63 -3.20
C GLN A 140 -14.08 6.95 -3.68
N THR A 141 -13.92 7.99 -2.86
CA THR A 141 -14.42 9.32 -3.19
C THR A 141 -13.46 9.99 -4.17
N VAL A 142 -14.00 10.47 -5.28
CA VAL A 142 -13.28 11.19 -6.32
C VAL A 142 -13.86 12.59 -6.46
N GLN A 143 -12.99 13.58 -6.54
CA GLN A 143 -13.33 14.96 -6.81
C GLN A 143 -12.54 15.47 -8.03
N THR A 144 -13.26 16.11 -8.95
CA THR A 144 -12.66 16.83 -10.08
C THR A 144 -13.48 18.09 -10.36
N ALA A 145 -12.82 19.23 -10.44
CA ALA A 145 -13.47 20.55 -10.47
C ALA A 145 -14.57 20.66 -9.39
N ASN A 146 -15.83 20.78 -9.83
CA ASN A 146 -17.01 20.93 -8.96
C ASN A 146 -17.82 19.63 -8.81
N THR A 147 -17.28 18.49 -9.25
CA THR A 147 -17.96 17.19 -9.21
C THR A 147 -17.32 16.28 -8.17
N ILE A 148 -18.14 15.74 -7.26
CA ILE A 148 -17.76 14.69 -6.31
C ILE A 148 -18.60 13.45 -6.61
N PHE A 149 -17.98 12.28 -6.68
CA PHE A 149 -18.67 11.01 -6.90
C PHE A 149 -17.86 9.84 -6.35
N MET A 150 -18.51 8.70 -6.12
CA MET A 150 -17.84 7.47 -5.69
C MET A 150 -17.65 6.53 -6.88
N THR A 151 -16.47 5.92 -7.00
CA THR A 151 -16.18 4.95 -8.06
C THR A 151 -15.02 4.03 -7.65
N GLN A 152 -14.87 2.90 -8.33
CA GLN A 152 -13.66 2.10 -8.24
C GLN A 152 -12.61 2.65 -9.21
N LEU A 153 -11.48 3.08 -8.67
CA LEU A 153 -10.35 3.57 -9.44
C LEU A 153 -9.35 2.45 -9.71
N SER A 154 -8.82 2.47 -10.94
CA SER A 154 -7.71 1.64 -11.37
C SER A 154 -6.61 2.53 -11.94
N TYR A 155 -5.41 2.35 -11.43
CA TYR A 155 -4.17 3.01 -11.86
C TYR A 155 -3.38 2.02 -12.70
N LYS A 156 -3.18 2.31 -13.98
CA LYS A 156 -2.34 1.51 -14.87
C LYS A 156 -1.03 2.25 -15.12
N PHE A 157 0.07 1.57 -14.80
CA PHE A 157 1.44 2.06 -14.98
C PHE A 157 2.07 1.44 -16.23
N ASP A 158 2.97 2.18 -16.85
CA ASP A 158 3.76 1.70 -17.99
C ASP A 158 5.03 0.97 -17.51
N HIS A 159 5.60 1.39 -16.37
CA HIS A 159 6.82 0.82 -15.79
C HIS A 159 6.56 0.19 -14.41
N TRP A 160 7.25 -0.93 -14.17
CA TRP A 160 7.16 -1.66 -12.91
C TRP A 160 7.66 -0.84 -11.73
N ASP A 161 8.77 -0.11 -11.90
CA ASP A 161 9.34 0.71 -10.83
C ASP A 161 8.36 1.80 -10.37
N ASP A 162 7.59 2.40 -11.26
CA ASP A 162 6.57 3.39 -10.91
C ASP A 162 5.43 2.75 -10.10
N CYS A 163 5.02 1.55 -10.50
CA CYS A 163 4.01 0.76 -9.79
C CYS A 163 4.47 0.39 -8.36
N VAL A 164 5.72 -0.06 -8.22
CA VAL A 164 6.32 -0.39 -6.93
C VAL A 164 6.46 0.87 -6.07
N ARG A 165 7.07 1.94 -6.58
CA ARG A 165 7.24 3.21 -5.85
C ARG A 165 5.90 3.75 -5.37
N PHE A 166 4.88 3.72 -6.22
CA PHE A 166 3.53 4.13 -5.84
C PHE A 166 3.00 3.29 -4.66
N GLN A 167 3.12 1.97 -4.73
CA GLN A 167 2.69 1.09 -3.64
C GLN A 167 3.47 1.35 -2.35
N GLU A 168 4.80 1.50 -2.42
CA GLU A 168 5.63 1.75 -1.26
C GLU A 168 5.27 3.08 -0.58
N LEU A 169 5.01 4.12 -1.37
CA LEU A 169 4.56 5.42 -0.87
C LEU A 169 3.16 5.32 -0.24
N LEU A 170 2.23 4.62 -0.87
CA LEU A 170 0.88 4.39 -0.31
C LEU A 170 0.96 3.69 1.05
N LEU A 171 1.73 2.60 1.15
CA LEU A 171 1.78 1.75 2.34
C LEU A 171 2.80 2.20 3.40
N GLY A 172 3.69 3.14 3.08
CA GLY A 172 4.81 3.50 3.95
C GLY A 172 5.73 2.30 4.26
N SER A 173 5.84 1.36 3.32
CA SER A 173 6.58 0.10 3.51
C SER A 173 7.23 -0.32 2.20
N LYS A 174 8.48 -0.78 2.27
CA LYS A 174 9.22 -1.26 1.09
C LYS A 174 8.76 -2.65 0.66
N LEU A 175 8.64 -2.89 -0.64
CA LEU A 175 8.36 -4.21 -1.19
C LEU A 175 9.66 -5.02 -1.25
N VAL A 176 9.77 -6.05 -0.43
CA VAL A 176 10.96 -6.92 -0.35
C VAL A 176 10.83 -8.13 -1.26
N PHE A 177 9.61 -8.62 -1.43
CA PHE A 177 9.33 -9.79 -2.25
C PHE A 177 7.94 -9.70 -2.84
N ILE A 178 7.80 -10.17 -4.07
CA ILE A 178 6.51 -10.45 -4.69
C ILE A 178 6.55 -11.81 -5.39
N GLY A 179 5.57 -12.66 -5.09
CA GLY A 179 5.47 -14.01 -5.64
C GLY A 179 4.05 -14.32 -6.10
N GLY A 180 3.89 -15.01 -7.21
CA GLY A 180 2.56 -15.45 -7.68
C GLY A 180 2.13 -16.71 -6.96
N MET A 181 0.99 -16.69 -6.26
CA MET A 181 0.44 -17.89 -5.61
C MET A 181 -0.58 -18.57 -6.52
N ALA A 182 -0.37 -19.85 -6.80
CA ALA A 182 -1.38 -20.68 -7.45
C ALA A 182 -2.48 -21.06 -6.45
N GLU A 183 -2.06 -21.51 -5.26
CA GLU A 183 -2.94 -21.98 -4.21
C GLU A 183 -2.29 -21.75 -2.85
N ALA A 184 -3.13 -21.42 -1.85
CA ALA A 184 -2.73 -21.49 -0.46
C ALA A 184 -3.77 -22.20 0.39
N LYS A 185 -3.31 -23.04 1.31
CA LYS A 185 -4.18 -23.75 2.27
C LYS A 185 -3.70 -23.53 3.68
N SER A 186 -4.66 -23.40 4.59
CA SER A 186 -4.40 -23.39 6.03
C SER A 186 -5.08 -24.57 6.71
N LYS A 187 -4.34 -25.32 7.52
CA LYS A 187 -4.93 -26.37 8.36
C LYS A 187 -5.54 -25.73 9.60
N GLY A 188 -6.82 -26.05 9.86
CA GLY A 188 -7.56 -25.60 11.05
C GLY A 188 -8.62 -24.52 10.78
N ARG A 189 -8.45 -23.71 9.73
CA ARG A 189 -9.44 -22.69 9.33
C ARG A 189 -10.28 -23.08 8.11
N GLY A 190 -9.84 -24.08 7.35
CA GLY A 190 -10.54 -24.55 6.14
C GLY A 190 -10.58 -23.50 5.01
N GLU A 191 -9.72 -22.49 5.08
CA GLU A 191 -9.57 -21.48 4.03
C GLU A 191 -8.67 -22.05 2.94
N GLU A 192 -9.27 -22.33 1.78
CA GLU A 192 -8.57 -22.48 0.52
C GLU A 192 -8.55 -21.10 -0.15
N CYS A 193 -7.36 -20.51 -0.27
CA CYS A 193 -7.17 -19.23 -0.94
C CYS A 193 -6.87 -19.49 -2.41
N ILE A 194 -7.77 -19.05 -3.28
CA ILE A 194 -7.52 -19.08 -4.73
C ILE A 194 -6.85 -17.76 -5.12
N SER A 195 -5.55 -17.89 -5.44
CA SER A 195 -4.72 -17.07 -6.34
C SER A 195 -4.75 -15.54 -6.24
N GLN A 196 -3.61 -14.96 -5.78
CA GLN A 196 -3.12 -13.59 -6.04
C GLN A 196 -1.59 -13.50 -5.77
N ASN A 197 -1.05 -12.27 -5.83
CA ASN A 197 0.32 -11.98 -5.41
C ASN A 197 0.49 -12.07 -3.89
N LEU A 198 1.48 -12.84 -3.46
CA LEU A 198 2.12 -12.76 -2.16
C LEU A 198 3.08 -11.59 -2.15
N ARG A 199 2.99 -10.72 -1.15
CA ARG A 199 3.94 -9.63 -0.93
C ARG A 199 4.60 -9.80 0.42
N VAL A 200 5.90 -9.53 0.51
CA VAL A 200 6.56 -9.27 1.79
C VAL A 200 6.93 -7.80 1.82
N LEU A 201 6.41 -7.10 2.82
CA LEU A 201 6.62 -5.67 3.01
C LEU A 201 7.51 -5.44 4.23
N ARG A 202 8.40 -4.46 4.15
CA ARG A 202 9.26 -4.03 5.25
C ARG A 202 8.92 -2.60 5.66
N GLY A 203 8.47 -2.43 6.91
CA GLY A 203 8.21 -1.11 7.47
C GLY A 203 9.50 -0.34 7.79
N HIS A 204 9.39 0.94 8.10
CA HIS A 204 10.52 1.79 8.48
C HIS A 204 11.26 1.30 9.73
N ASN A 205 10.55 0.62 10.63
CA ASN A 205 11.11 -0.01 11.83
C ASN A 205 11.87 -1.31 11.54
N GLY A 206 12.07 -1.66 10.27
CA GLY A 206 12.76 -2.88 9.83
C GLY A 206 11.93 -4.16 9.95
N LYS A 207 10.78 -4.12 10.64
CA LYS A 207 9.90 -5.27 10.76
C LYS A 207 9.35 -5.66 9.39
N ARG A 208 9.05 -6.94 9.20
CA ARG A 208 8.51 -7.48 7.94
C ARG A 208 7.16 -8.17 8.12
N VAL A 209 6.27 -7.99 7.16
CA VAL A 209 4.92 -8.56 7.12
C VAL A 209 4.66 -9.21 5.77
N MET A 210 4.14 -10.42 5.81
CA MET A 210 3.63 -11.14 4.64
C MET A 210 2.18 -10.72 4.41
N LEU A 211 1.85 -10.30 3.20
CA LEU A 211 0.55 -9.76 2.80
C LEU A 211 0.07 -10.46 1.53
N PHE A 212 -1.11 -11.04 1.59
CA PHE A 212 -1.76 -11.65 0.43
C PHE A 212 -3.27 -11.50 0.52
N PHE A 213 -3.95 -11.70 -0.60
CA PHE A 213 -5.40 -11.69 -0.64
C PHE A 213 -5.94 -13.12 -0.54
N ALA A 214 -6.88 -13.31 0.38
CA ALA A 214 -7.60 -14.55 0.56
C ALA A 214 -8.99 -14.41 -0.06
N ASN A 215 -9.32 -15.36 -0.94
CA ASN A 215 -10.67 -15.56 -1.44
C ASN A 215 -11.14 -16.94 -0.98
N SER A 216 -11.91 -16.99 0.10
CA SER A 216 -12.46 -18.23 0.65
C SER A 216 -13.62 -18.74 -0.22
N GLN A 217 -13.58 -20.04 -0.58
CA GLN A 217 -14.70 -20.72 -1.24
C GLN A 217 -15.94 -20.85 -0.33
N ARG A 218 -15.75 -20.79 1.00
CA ARG A 218 -16.85 -20.77 1.99
C ARG A 218 -17.28 -19.31 2.17
N ARG A 219 -18.52 -19.01 1.78
CA ARG A 219 -19.24 -17.71 1.81
C ARG A 219 -18.48 -16.51 2.44
N GLU A 220 -18.33 -15.48 1.61
CA GLU A 220 -18.22 -14.04 1.96
C GLU A 220 -17.00 -13.51 2.73
N LEU A 221 -15.77 -14.00 2.50
CA LEU A 221 -14.59 -13.26 2.99
C LEU A 221 -13.49 -13.18 1.93
N LYS A 222 -13.73 -12.32 0.93
CA LYS A 222 -12.66 -11.70 0.12
C LYS A 222 -11.96 -10.66 0.98
N ARG A 223 -10.71 -10.90 1.37
CA ARG A 223 -9.98 -9.97 2.25
C ARG A 223 -8.47 -10.07 2.11
N TYR A 224 -7.78 -9.02 2.53
CA TYR A 224 -6.35 -9.09 2.78
C TYR A 224 -6.04 -9.81 4.09
N VAL A 225 -5.02 -10.64 4.06
CA VAL A 225 -4.43 -11.33 5.21
C VAL A 225 -3.01 -10.82 5.36
N SER A 226 -2.68 -10.34 6.56
CA SER A 226 -1.35 -9.90 6.96
C SER A 226 -0.80 -10.80 8.05
N ILE A 227 0.37 -11.39 7.85
CA ILE A 227 1.07 -12.25 8.81
C ILE A 227 2.45 -11.64 9.09
N PRO A 228 2.71 -11.11 10.29
CA PRO A 228 4.05 -10.66 10.66
C PRO A 228 5.07 -11.80 10.57
N LEU A 229 6.26 -11.56 10.03
CA LEU A 229 7.23 -12.64 9.80
C LEU A 229 7.77 -13.25 11.10
N ASN A 230 7.77 -12.52 12.21
CA ASN A 230 8.11 -13.05 13.55
C ASN A 230 7.10 -14.09 14.07
N CYS A 231 5.96 -14.27 13.40
CA CYS A 231 5.02 -15.34 13.67
C CYS A 231 5.44 -16.66 13.01
N ILE A 232 6.42 -16.66 12.11
CA ILE A 232 6.86 -17.86 11.41
C ILE A 232 7.86 -18.58 12.30
N ALA A 233 7.57 -19.83 12.65
CA ALA A 233 8.44 -20.68 13.43
C ALA A 233 9.49 -21.37 12.55
N ALA A 234 9.06 -21.86 11.39
CA ALA A 234 9.91 -22.57 10.45
C ALA A 234 9.34 -22.51 9.03
N ILE A 235 10.22 -22.65 8.05
CA ILE A 235 9.87 -22.90 6.66
C ILE A 235 10.45 -24.23 6.20
N LYS A 236 9.63 -25.02 5.51
CA LYS A 236 10.01 -26.27 4.87
C LYS A 236 9.91 -26.08 3.35
N PRO A 237 11.05 -25.97 2.64
CA PRO A 237 11.05 -25.86 1.20
C PRO A 237 10.46 -27.14 0.56
N PRO A 238 9.91 -27.04 -0.66
CA PRO A 238 9.38 -28.21 -1.35
C PRO A 238 10.48 -29.20 -1.68
N LYS A 239 10.16 -30.51 -1.61
CA LYS A 239 11.10 -31.59 -1.95
C LYS A 239 11.33 -31.74 -3.46
N LYS A 240 10.44 -31.19 -4.28
CA LYS A 240 10.45 -31.25 -5.76
C LYS A 240 9.79 -29.99 -6.32
N ALA A 241 10.17 -29.60 -7.53
CA ALA A 241 9.51 -28.58 -8.33
C ALA A 241 7.98 -28.80 -8.41
N GLY A 242 7.21 -27.72 -8.42
CA GLY A 242 5.74 -27.73 -8.46
C GLY A 242 5.04 -28.22 -7.18
N ARG A 243 5.78 -28.47 -6.09
CA ARG A 243 5.20 -28.81 -4.78
C ARG A 243 5.11 -27.58 -3.88
N PRO A 244 4.14 -27.54 -2.95
CA PRO A 244 3.98 -26.40 -2.07
C PRO A 244 5.11 -26.31 -1.03
N ALA A 245 5.51 -25.08 -0.71
CA ALA A 245 6.26 -24.75 0.50
C ALA A 245 5.34 -24.81 1.72
N ILE A 246 5.88 -25.17 2.88
CA ILE A 246 5.11 -25.25 4.14
C ILE A 246 5.72 -24.28 5.15
N ILE A 247 4.88 -23.40 5.69
CA ILE A 247 5.22 -22.46 6.76
C ILE A 247 4.56 -22.95 8.04
N ASP A 248 5.35 -23.17 9.08
CA ASP A 248 4.87 -23.44 10.43
C ASP A 248 4.76 -22.12 11.19
N LEU A 249 3.62 -21.87 11.83
CA LEU A 249 3.33 -20.63 12.54
C LEU A 249 3.38 -20.82 14.06
N ASN A 250 3.88 -19.81 14.77
CA ASN A 250 3.86 -19.73 16.23
C ASN A 250 2.41 -19.51 16.71
N PRO A 251 1.99 -20.16 17.82
CA PRO A 251 0.63 -20.09 18.34
C PRO A 251 0.30 -18.75 19.06
N ASN A 252 1.22 -17.79 19.07
CA ASN A 252 1.21 -16.63 19.96
C ASN A 252 0.16 -15.56 19.64
N PHE A 253 -0.57 -15.70 18.54
CA PHE A 253 -1.59 -14.74 18.13
C PHE A 253 -2.95 -15.42 18.10
N GLU A 254 -3.96 -14.80 18.69
CA GLU A 254 -5.31 -15.34 18.79
C GLU A 254 -5.90 -15.72 17.41
N ILE A 255 -5.59 -14.94 16.37
CA ILE A 255 -5.97 -15.23 14.97
C ILE A 255 -5.20 -16.41 14.35
N LEU A 256 -4.00 -16.72 14.85
CA LEU A 256 -3.13 -17.82 14.41
C LEU A 256 -3.23 -19.05 15.33
N SER A 257 -3.90 -18.94 16.47
CA SER A 257 -4.09 -20.04 17.44
C SER A 257 -4.72 -21.29 16.80
N GLN A 258 -5.49 -21.09 15.73
CA GLN A 258 -6.11 -22.15 14.93
C GLN A 258 -5.32 -22.54 13.67
N MET A 259 -4.38 -21.70 13.21
CA MET A 259 -3.60 -21.90 12.00
C MET A 259 -2.20 -22.40 12.35
N ARG A 260 -2.03 -23.73 12.47
CA ARG A 260 -0.73 -24.33 12.82
C ARG A 260 0.26 -24.32 11.67
N ASN A 261 -0.24 -24.52 10.45
CA ASN A 261 0.58 -24.50 9.25
C ASN A 261 -0.16 -23.85 8.08
N PHE A 262 0.63 -23.28 7.19
CA PHE A 262 0.20 -22.63 5.98
C PHE A 262 1.01 -23.17 4.81
N THR A 263 0.35 -23.72 3.80
CA THR A 263 1.00 -24.29 2.62
C THR A 263 0.78 -23.37 1.43
N ILE A 264 1.85 -23.03 0.71
CA ILE A 264 1.81 -22.14 -0.45
C ILE A 264 2.34 -22.89 -1.66
N GLN A 265 1.50 -23.02 -2.69
CA GLN A 265 1.93 -23.43 -4.02
C GLN A 265 2.12 -22.17 -4.86
N PHE A 266 3.33 -21.97 -5.38
CA PHE A 266 3.65 -20.86 -6.26
C PHE A 266 3.31 -21.20 -7.71
N LEU A 267 3.05 -20.16 -8.51
CA LEU A 267 2.91 -20.27 -9.96
C LEU A 267 4.27 -20.52 -10.64
N ASP A 268 5.34 -20.03 -10.03
CA ASP A 268 6.72 -20.16 -10.49
C ASP A 268 7.58 -20.82 -9.39
N ASP A 269 8.41 -21.78 -9.77
CA ASP A 269 9.32 -22.44 -8.85
C ASP A 269 10.45 -21.51 -8.39
N ASP A 270 10.88 -20.55 -9.24
CA ASP A 270 11.90 -19.56 -8.88
C ASP A 270 11.41 -18.65 -7.75
N ASP A 271 10.13 -18.26 -7.78
CA ASP A 271 9.49 -17.53 -6.69
C ASP A 271 9.50 -18.33 -5.38
N CYS A 272 9.22 -19.64 -5.47
CA CYS A 272 9.22 -20.52 -4.32
C CYS A 272 10.61 -20.63 -3.69
N VAL A 273 11.64 -20.79 -4.53
CA VAL A 273 13.05 -20.85 -4.08
C VAL A 273 13.46 -19.52 -3.45
N ALA A 274 13.22 -18.39 -4.12
CA ALA A 274 13.56 -17.06 -3.62
C ALA A 274 12.84 -16.76 -2.30
N PHE A 275 11.56 -17.13 -2.19
CA PHE A 275 10.78 -16.98 -0.97
C PHE A 275 11.35 -17.80 0.19
N CYS A 276 11.66 -19.08 -0.05
CA CYS A 276 12.23 -19.97 0.97
C CYS A 276 13.61 -19.48 1.44
N GLN A 277 14.46 -19.01 0.52
CA GLN A 277 15.78 -18.46 0.85
C GLN A 277 15.66 -17.19 1.70
N MET A 278 14.80 -16.25 1.29
CA MET A 278 14.55 -15.01 2.02
C MET A 278 14.08 -15.27 3.46
N LEU A 279 13.09 -16.16 3.64
CA LEU A 279 12.60 -16.51 4.98
C LEU A 279 13.63 -17.28 5.81
N SER A 280 14.42 -18.17 5.20
CA SER A 280 15.46 -18.90 5.92
C SER A 280 16.54 -17.96 6.47
N TYR A 281 16.93 -16.95 5.68
CA TYR A 281 17.85 -15.90 6.12
C TYR A 281 17.27 -15.10 7.30
N ASP A 282 16.00 -14.69 7.19
CA ASP A 282 15.33 -13.93 8.26
C ASP A 282 15.17 -14.74 9.57
N LEU A 283 14.97 -16.06 9.48
CA LEU A 283 14.84 -16.94 10.65
C LEU A 283 16.17 -17.31 11.32
N THR A 284 17.28 -17.20 10.60
CA THR A 284 18.62 -17.53 11.11
C THR A 284 19.37 -16.33 11.68
N ILE A 285 18.96 -15.11 11.33
CA ILE A 285 19.55 -13.84 11.78
C ILE A 285 18.63 -13.09 12.77
N GLY A 286 17.50 -13.72 13.13
CA GLY A 286 16.59 -13.23 14.17
C GLY A 286 17.19 -13.25 15.57
#